data_AF-A0A931W033-F1
#
_entry.id   AF-A0A931W033-F1
#
_cell.length_a   1.000
_cell.length_b   1.000
_cell.length_c   1.000
_cell.angle_alpha   90.00
_cell.angle_beta   90.00
_cell.angle_gamma   90.00
#
_symmetry.space_group_name_H-M   'P 1'
#
loop_
_entity.id
_entity.type
_entity.pdbx_description
1 polymer ?
#
loop_
_entity_poly.entity_id
_entity_poly.type
_entity_poly.pdbx_seq_one_letter_code
_entity_poly.pdbx_strand_id
1 'polypeptide(L)'
;MVDTAKVDLLLVPTGKSLEKDPPLPPDSNNVDHYKCYGITVAKAPKGGEPLPKFTPFDVKLEDQFGPMTVTVTKPTLLCNPVKKERDGEGAEEIKNPANHLVCYQITRSKAVPSQSPFKRIRVFLRNQFGPEVLDARAMGGLCAPSLKDPLP
;
A
#
# COMPACT_ATOMS: atom_id res chain seq x y z
N MET A 1 8.96 17.69 -1.27
CA MET A 1 7.75 18.09 -0.52
C MET A 1 6.55 17.47 -1.19
N VAL A 2 5.61 16.92 -0.44
CA VAL A 2 4.42 16.24 -0.96
C VAL A 2 3.21 16.81 -0.22
N ASP A 3 2.18 17.19 -0.96
CA ASP A 3 0.94 17.73 -0.36
C ASP A 3 -0.01 16.57 -0.04
N THR A 4 -0.56 16.57 1.17
CA THR A 4 -1.57 15.60 1.60
C THR A 4 -2.98 16.10 1.29
N ALA A 5 -3.80 15.23 0.71
CA ALA A 5 -5.21 15.40 0.46
C ALA A 5 -6.05 14.67 1.53
N LYS A 6 -7.36 14.58 1.31
CA LYS A 6 -8.34 13.94 2.21
C LYS A 6 -7.90 12.52 2.63
N VAL A 7 -8.27 12.14 3.86
CA VAL A 7 -8.11 10.78 4.40
C VAL A 7 -9.13 9.88 3.72
N ASP A 8 -8.64 8.86 3.00
CA ASP A 8 -9.53 7.99 2.23
C ASP A 8 -9.32 6.48 2.51
N LEU A 9 -8.28 6.06 3.28
CA LEU A 9 -8.00 4.62 3.46
C LEU A 9 -7.34 4.27 4.81
N LEU A 10 -7.87 3.23 5.46
CA LEU A 10 -7.26 2.55 6.62
C LEU A 10 -6.80 1.15 6.17
N LEU A 11 -5.52 0.84 6.36
CA LEU A 11 -4.98 -0.51 6.16
C LEU A 11 -4.83 -1.17 7.52
N VAL A 12 -5.32 -2.40 7.65
CA VAL A 12 -5.26 -3.17 8.90
C VAL A 12 -4.58 -4.52 8.67
N PRO A 13 -3.88 -5.08 9.67
CA PRO A 13 -3.36 -6.44 9.60
C PRO A 13 -4.46 -7.41 9.17
N THR A 14 -4.23 -8.12 8.06
CA THR A 14 -5.23 -8.97 7.42
C THR A 14 -4.62 -10.29 7.00
N GLY A 15 -5.24 -11.39 7.42
CA GLY A 15 -4.90 -12.74 6.98
C GLY A 15 -5.44 -12.95 5.58
N LYS A 16 -4.66 -13.56 4.70
CA LYS A 16 -5.02 -13.79 3.30
C LYS A 16 -4.76 -15.25 2.92
N SER A 17 -5.69 -15.83 2.15
CA SER A 17 -5.56 -17.18 1.59
C SER A 17 -6.23 -17.27 0.22
N LEU A 18 -5.75 -18.19 -0.63
CA LEU A 18 -6.34 -18.48 -1.95
C LEU A 18 -7.33 -19.65 -1.91
N GLU A 19 -7.38 -20.41 -0.81
CA GLU A 19 -8.11 -21.67 -0.76
C GLU A 19 -9.36 -21.58 0.12
N LYS A 20 -9.22 -20.98 1.31
CA LYS A 20 -10.25 -20.94 2.34
C LYS A 20 -10.02 -19.78 3.30
N ASP A 21 -11.02 -19.52 4.13
CA ASP A 21 -10.97 -18.57 5.22
C ASP A 21 -9.71 -18.74 6.10
N PRO A 22 -8.79 -17.75 6.13
CA PRO A 22 -7.61 -17.80 6.99
C PRO A 22 -7.99 -17.54 8.46
N PRO A 23 -7.16 -17.95 9.44
CA PRO A 23 -7.35 -17.54 10.83
C PRO A 23 -7.21 -16.01 10.97
N LEU A 24 -7.80 -15.46 12.04
CA LEU A 24 -7.58 -14.06 12.38
C LEU A 24 -6.08 -13.85 12.64
N PRO A 25 -5.44 -12.81 12.05
CA PRO A 25 -4.05 -12.50 12.36
C PRO A 25 -3.87 -12.34 13.87
N PRO A 26 -2.86 -12.99 14.47
CA PRO A 26 -2.62 -12.83 15.90
C PRO A 26 -2.16 -11.40 16.19
N ASP A 27 -2.49 -10.83 17.34
CA ASP A 27 -2.07 -9.48 17.72
C ASP A 27 -0.54 -9.32 17.74
N SER A 28 0.17 -10.43 17.95
CA SER A 28 1.64 -10.54 17.87
C SER A 28 2.21 -10.42 16.45
N ASN A 29 1.38 -10.22 15.42
CA ASN A 29 1.88 -9.91 14.09
C ASN A 29 2.69 -8.60 14.16
N ASN A 30 3.88 -8.56 13.56
CA ASN A 30 4.75 -7.37 13.62
C ASN A 30 4.37 -6.31 12.57
N VAL A 31 3.07 -6.14 12.31
CA VAL A 31 2.53 -5.21 11.32
C VAL A 31 1.62 -4.20 12.03
N ASP A 32 1.75 -2.93 11.66
CA ASP A 32 0.95 -1.83 12.18
C ASP A 32 -0.34 -1.62 11.36
N HIS A 33 -1.29 -0.90 11.95
CA HIS A 33 -2.39 -0.29 11.21
C HIS A 33 -1.86 0.98 10.55
N TYR A 34 -2.35 1.30 9.35
CA TYR A 34 -1.92 2.47 8.63
C TYR A 34 -3.08 3.38 8.24
N LYS A 35 -2.97 4.64 8.60
CA LYS A 35 -3.82 5.71 8.06
C LYS A 35 -3.15 6.30 6.82
N CYS A 36 -3.79 6.15 5.67
CA CYS A 36 -3.26 6.58 4.38
C CYS A 36 -3.93 7.87 3.90
N TYR A 37 -3.10 8.79 3.42
CA TYR A 37 -3.47 10.07 2.87
C TYR A 37 -3.23 10.05 1.36
N GLY A 38 -4.21 10.49 0.58
CA GLY A 38 -3.99 10.79 -0.83
C GLY A 38 -2.91 11.86 -0.96
N ILE A 39 -1.99 11.71 -1.89
CA ILE A 39 -0.92 12.69 -2.09
C ILE A 39 -0.80 13.12 -3.54
N THR A 40 -0.38 14.36 -3.73
CA THR A 40 0.00 14.89 -5.05
C THR A 40 1.43 15.41 -5.03
N VAL A 41 2.14 15.20 -6.14
CA VAL A 41 3.48 15.75 -6.33
C VAL A 41 3.37 17.28 -6.31
N ALA A 42 4.14 17.91 -5.41
CA ALA A 42 4.15 19.36 -5.28
C ALA A 42 4.57 20.03 -6.59
N LYS A 43 3.96 21.17 -6.89
CA LYS A 43 4.39 22.04 -7.99
C LYS A 43 5.42 23.02 -7.48
N ALA A 44 6.37 23.37 -8.35
CA ALA A 44 7.28 24.47 -8.05
C ALA A 44 6.48 25.76 -7.80
N PRO A 45 6.93 26.64 -6.88
CA PRO A 45 6.37 27.97 -6.74
C PRO A 45 6.39 28.72 -8.07
N LYS A 46 5.47 29.67 -8.28
CA LYS A 46 5.43 30.47 -9.50
C LYS A 46 6.74 31.25 -9.65
N GLY A 47 7.50 30.97 -10.71
CA GLY A 47 8.82 31.58 -10.96
C GLY A 47 9.99 30.93 -10.19
N GLY A 48 9.75 29.84 -9.45
CA GLY A 48 10.81 29.07 -8.79
C GLY A 48 11.36 27.93 -9.66
N GLU A 49 12.48 27.37 -9.22
CA GLU A 49 13.11 26.20 -9.86
C GLU A 49 12.16 24.98 -9.87
N PRO A 50 12.12 24.20 -10.97
CA PRO A 50 11.33 22.98 -11.04
C PRO A 50 11.70 22.00 -9.93
N LEU A 51 10.69 21.46 -9.24
CA LEU A 51 10.89 20.36 -8.30
C LEU A 51 11.18 19.06 -9.05
N PRO A 52 11.93 18.12 -8.43
CA PRO A 52 12.19 16.80 -9.01
C PRO A 52 10.89 16.09 -9.41
N LYS A 53 10.86 15.58 -10.64
CA LYS A 53 9.76 14.74 -11.13
C LYS A 53 10.11 13.28 -10.94
N PHE A 54 9.10 12.47 -10.62
CA PHE A 54 9.26 11.03 -10.61
C PHE A 54 9.46 10.52 -12.04
N THR A 55 10.54 9.77 -12.27
CA THR A 55 10.82 9.12 -13.55
C THR A 55 10.30 7.68 -13.49
N PRO A 56 9.34 7.29 -14.35
CA PRO A 56 8.84 5.92 -14.38
C PRO A 56 9.92 4.90 -14.67
N PHE A 57 9.84 3.74 -14.02
CA PHE A 57 10.76 2.61 -14.24
C PHE A 57 10.05 1.28 -14.10
N ASP A 58 10.57 0.26 -14.78
CA ASP A 58 10.02 -1.08 -14.74
C ASP A 58 10.62 -1.89 -13.58
N VAL A 59 9.77 -2.66 -12.90
CA VAL A 59 10.16 -3.62 -11.86
C VAL A 59 9.48 -4.96 -12.12
N LYS A 60 10.19 -6.06 -11.84
CA LYS A 60 9.61 -7.39 -11.81
C LYS A 60 9.08 -7.65 -10.40
N LEU A 61 7.80 -7.95 -10.30
CA LEU A 61 7.13 -8.37 -9.08
C LEU A 61 6.82 -9.85 -9.14
N GLU A 62 6.82 -10.50 -7.98
CA GLU A 62 6.38 -11.87 -7.82
C GLU A 62 5.69 -12.00 -6.48
N ASP A 63 4.44 -12.45 -6.50
CA ASP A 63 3.66 -12.74 -5.32
C ASP A 63 2.79 -13.99 -5.57
N GLN A 64 1.89 -14.31 -4.64
CA GLN A 64 1.00 -15.48 -4.76
C GLN A 64 0.04 -15.46 -5.96
N PHE A 65 -0.07 -14.35 -6.70
CA PHE A 65 -0.84 -14.23 -7.93
C PHE A 65 0.01 -14.47 -9.20
N GLY A 66 1.33 -14.66 -9.02
CA GLY A 66 2.28 -14.96 -10.08
C GLY A 66 3.23 -13.79 -10.42
N PRO A 67 4.25 -14.05 -11.24
CA PRO A 67 5.23 -13.04 -11.63
C PRO A 67 4.65 -12.06 -12.67
N MET A 68 4.99 -10.78 -12.55
CA MET A 68 4.59 -9.74 -13.49
C MET A 68 5.57 -8.56 -13.48
N THR A 69 5.90 -8.04 -14.66
CA THR A 69 6.66 -6.79 -14.81
C THR A 69 5.69 -5.61 -14.90
N VAL A 70 5.88 -4.62 -14.03
CA VAL A 70 5.07 -3.40 -13.98
C VAL A 70 5.94 -2.17 -14.12
N THR A 71 5.38 -1.13 -14.72
CA THR A 71 5.95 0.21 -14.68
C THR A 71 5.45 0.91 -13.42
N VAL A 72 6.37 1.26 -12.53
CA VAL A 72 6.11 2.12 -11.37
C VAL A 72 6.09 3.57 -11.85
N THR A 73 5.08 4.32 -11.41
CA THR A 73 4.89 5.72 -11.77
C THR A 73 4.81 6.60 -10.52
N LYS A 74 4.00 7.65 -10.52
CA LYS A 74 3.96 8.62 -9.42
C LYS A 74 3.51 7.99 -8.08
N PRO A 75 3.99 8.52 -6.94
CA PRO A 75 3.43 8.20 -5.63
C PRO A 75 1.99 8.73 -5.54
N THR A 76 1.16 8.03 -4.77
CA THR A 76 -0.30 8.26 -4.67
C THR A 76 -0.83 8.24 -3.25
N LEU A 77 -0.21 7.45 -2.36
CA LEU A 77 -0.56 7.42 -0.93
C LEU A 77 0.69 7.58 -0.07
N LEU A 78 0.54 8.31 1.03
CA LEU A 78 1.44 8.30 2.18
C LEU A 78 0.70 7.68 3.36
N CYS A 79 1.24 6.59 3.91
CA CYS A 79 0.60 5.81 4.96
C CYS A 79 1.44 5.87 6.23
N ASN A 80 0.83 6.36 7.30
CA ASN A 80 1.47 6.49 8.61
C ASN A 80 0.94 5.40 9.54
N PRO A 81 1.82 4.78 10.36
CA PRO A 81 1.37 3.88 11.41
C PRO A 81 0.43 4.65 12.35
N VAL A 82 -0.66 4.01 12.77
CA VAL A 82 -1.73 4.67 13.54
C VAL A 82 -2.20 3.78 14.67
N LYS A 83 -2.48 4.39 15.83
CA LYS A 83 -3.19 3.72 16.91
C LYS A 83 -4.65 3.53 16.52
N LYS A 84 -5.18 2.34 16.76
CA LYS A 84 -6.62 2.07 16.62
C LYS A 84 -7.21 1.84 18.01
N GLU A 85 -8.30 2.53 18.30
CA GLU A 85 -9.09 2.34 19.51
C GLU A 85 -10.54 2.06 19.12
N ARG A 86 -11.22 1.22 19.90
CA ARG A 86 -12.64 0.92 19.77
C ARG A 86 -13.25 0.92 21.17
N ASP A 87 -14.44 1.49 21.32
CA ASP A 87 -15.12 1.54 22.62
C ASP A 87 -15.21 0.16 23.28
N GLY A 88 -14.71 0.05 24.51
CA GLY A 88 -14.68 -1.19 25.27
C GLY A 88 -13.54 -2.16 24.92
N GLU A 89 -12.70 -1.83 23.93
CA GLU A 89 -11.46 -2.53 23.60
C GLU A 89 -10.26 -1.62 23.92
N GLY A 90 -9.12 -2.21 24.30
CA GLY A 90 -7.89 -1.44 24.52
C GLY A 90 -7.35 -0.85 23.22
N ALA A 91 -6.64 0.27 23.32
CA ALA A 91 -5.95 0.84 22.17
C ALA A 91 -4.81 -0.09 21.70
N GLU A 92 -4.76 -0.36 20.40
CA GLU A 92 -3.63 -1.04 19.79
C GLU A 92 -2.48 -0.05 19.58
N GLU A 93 -1.38 -0.30 20.27
CA GLU A 93 -0.18 0.51 20.22
C GLU A 93 0.57 0.36 18.88
N ILE A 94 1.25 1.44 18.48
CA ILE A 94 2.11 1.42 17.30
C ILE A 94 3.39 0.63 17.63
N LYS A 95 3.60 -0.46 16.90
CA LYS A 95 4.74 -1.37 17.03
C LYS A 95 5.98 -0.81 16.36
N ASN A 96 5.84 -0.23 15.16
CA ASN A 96 6.96 0.30 14.37
C ASN A 96 6.74 1.77 13.97
N PRO A 97 6.98 2.73 14.89
CA PRO A 97 6.64 4.13 14.66
C PRO A 97 7.43 4.81 13.54
N ALA A 98 8.59 4.26 13.16
CA ALA A 98 9.42 4.76 12.07
C ALA A 98 9.08 4.15 10.69
N ASN A 99 8.26 3.08 10.65
CA ASN A 99 7.94 2.36 9.43
C ASN A 99 6.69 2.96 8.79
N HIS A 100 6.89 3.85 7.82
CA HIS A 100 5.83 4.38 6.97
C HIS A 100 5.74 3.59 5.67
N LEU A 101 4.65 3.75 4.92
CA LEU A 101 4.57 3.26 3.54
C LEU A 101 4.33 4.42 2.57
N VAL A 102 4.97 4.36 1.41
CA VAL A 102 4.59 5.16 0.24
C VAL A 102 4.07 4.22 -0.83
N CYS A 103 2.84 4.46 -1.30
CA CYS A 103 2.24 3.66 -2.35
C CYS A 103 2.32 4.38 -3.70
N TYR A 104 2.79 3.65 -4.70
CA TYR A 104 2.98 4.11 -6.07
C TYR A 104 1.91 3.52 -6.98
N GLN A 105 1.49 4.31 -7.96
CA GLN A 105 0.67 3.81 -9.05
C GLN A 105 1.53 2.89 -9.93
N ILE A 106 1.01 1.71 -10.25
CA ILE A 106 1.64 0.73 -11.13
C ILE A 106 0.74 0.44 -12.33
N THR A 107 1.37 0.19 -13.47
CA THR A 107 0.69 -0.26 -14.69
C THR A 107 1.45 -1.44 -15.28
N ARG A 108 0.77 -2.35 -16.00
CA ARG A 108 1.44 -3.44 -16.72
C ARG A 108 2.51 -2.85 -17.66
N SER A 109 3.75 -3.32 -17.55
CA SER A 109 4.82 -2.89 -18.44
C SER A 109 4.51 -3.29 -19.88
N LYS A 110 4.90 -2.43 -20.82
CA LYS A 110 4.82 -2.66 -22.27
C LYS A 110 6.01 -3.48 -22.81
N ALA A 111 6.71 -4.21 -21.95
CA ALA A 111 7.80 -5.10 -22.31
C ALA A 111 7.42 -6.07 -23.45
N VAL A 112 8.45 -6.47 -24.23
CA VAL A 112 8.35 -7.43 -25.34
C VAL A 112 9.14 -8.69 -24.97
N PRO A 113 8.55 -9.89 -25.05
CA PRO A 113 7.19 -10.20 -25.50
C PRO A 113 6.09 -9.70 -24.55
N SER A 114 4.89 -9.50 -25.09
CA SER A 114 3.76 -8.99 -24.31
C SER A 114 3.40 -9.94 -23.17
N GLN A 115 3.12 -9.36 -21.99
CA GLN A 115 2.76 -10.09 -20.79
C GLN A 115 1.28 -10.48 -20.80
N SER A 116 0.96 -11.65 -20.25
CA SER A 116 -0.44 -12.05 -20.04
C SER A 116 -1.19 -11.03 -19.17
N PRO A 117 -2.50 -10.82 -19.39
CA PRO A 117 -3.30 -9.97 -18.50
C PRO A 117 -3.42 -10.61 -17.12
N PHE A 118 -3.66 -9.78 -16.09
CA PHE A 118 -3.96 -10.26 -14.75
C PHE A 118 -5.26 -11.09 -14.78
N LYS A 119 -5.21 -12.30 -14.25
CA LYS A 119 -6.38 -13.18 -14.16
C LYS A 119 -7.15 -12.85 -12.89
N ARG A 120 -8.49 -12.85 -12.97
CA ARG A 120 -9.31 -12.71 -11.78
C ARG A 120 -9.07 -13.90 -10.84
N ILE A 121 -8.76 -13.64 -9.57
CA ILE A 121 -8.47 -14.66 -8.57
C ILE A 121 -9.31 -14.38 -7.32
N ARG A 122 -9.99 -15.42 -6.82
CA ARG A 122 -10.73 -15.34 -5.56
C ARG A 122 -9.77 -15.38 -4.38
N VAL A 123 -10.02 -14.53 -3.39
CA VAL A 123 -9.19 -14.37 -2.21
C VAL A 123 -10.07 -14.35 -0.98
N PHE A 124 -9.67 -15.10 0.04
CA PHE A 124 -10.29 -15.14 1.34
C PHE A 124 -9.49 -14.27 2.30
N LEU A 125 -10.16 -13.35 2.97
CA LEU A 125 -9.58 -12.43 3.93
C LEU A 125 -10.21 -12.63 5.29
N ARG A 126 -9.40 -12.42 6.34
CA ARG A 126 -9.90 -12.26 7.70
C ARG A 126 -9.09 -11.22 8.44
N ASN A 127 -9.78 -10.28 9.05
CA ASN A 127 -9.19 -9.31 9.97
C ASN A 127 -10.18 -9.02 11.11
N GLN A 128 -9.83 -8.05 11.95
CA GLN A 128 -10.62 -7.61 13.10
C GLN A 128 -12.06 -7.14 12.77
N PHE A 129 -12.41 -6.96 11.49
CA PHE A 129 -13.75 -6.58 11.05
C PHE A 129 -14.58 -7.79 10.58
N GLY A 130 -13.98 -8.97 10.51
CA GLY A 130 -14.64 -10.21 10.11
C GLY A 130 -13.98 -10.89 8.89
N PRO A 131 -14.55 -12.02 8.45
CA PRO A 131 -14.15 -12.68 7.22
C PRO A 131 -14.81 -12.04 5.99
N GLU A 132 -14.05 -11.97 4.90
CA GLU A 132 -14.52 -11.47 3.60
C GLU A 132 -14.02 -12.37 2.46
N VAL A 133 -14.79 -12.45 1.38
CA VAL A 133 -14.39 -13.13 0.14
C VAL A 133 -14.42 -12.13 -1.00
N LEU A 134 -13.26 -11.87 -1.59
CA LEU A 134 -13.08 -10.86 -2.64
C LEU A 134 -12.57 -11.50 -3.93
N ASP A 135 -12.82 -10.82 -5.05
CA ASP A 135 -12.16 -11.12 -6.33
C ASP A 135 -11.06 -10.07 -6.56
N ALA A 136 -9.80 -10.49 -6.55
CA ALA A 136 -8.71 -9.69 -7.08
C ALA A 136 -8.90 -9.57 -8.60
N ARG A 137 -9.07 -8.34 -9.12
CA ARG A 137 -9.37 -8.08 -10.54
C ARG A 137 -8.24 -7.39 -11.29
N ALA A 138 -7.39 -6.65 -10.59
CA ALA A 138 -6.25 -5.94 -11.13
C ALA A 138 -5.26 -5.63 -10.00
N MET A 139 -4.02 -5.30 -10.36
CA MET A 139 -3.04 -4.75 -9.44
C MET A 139 -3.46 -3.31 -9.06
N GLY A 140 -3.59 -3.02 -7.77
CA GLY A 140 -4.04 -1.70 -7.29
C GLY A 140 -2.92 -0.67 -7.17
N GLY A 141 -1.76 -1.07 -6.65
CA GLY A 141 -0.64 -0.18 -6.32
C GLY A 141 0.52 -0.96 -5.70
N LEU A 142 1.72 -0.38 -5.68
CA LEU A 142 2.88 -0.93 -4.98
C LEU A 142 3.20 -0.06 -3.77
N CYS A 143 2.99 -0.58 -2.56
CA CYS A 143 3.34 0.09 -1.31
C CYS A 143 4.71 -0.38 -0.85
N ALA A 144 5.68 0.54 -0.82
CA ALA A 144 7.03 0.28 -0.36
C ALA A 144 7.24 0.84 1.05
N PRO A 145 7.95 0.11 1.94
CA PRO A 145 8.42 0.67 3.20
C PRO A 145 9.25 1.93 2.95
N SER A 146 9.01 2.95 3.78
CA SER A 146 9.73 4.21 3.78
C SER A 146 10.04 4.60 5.22
N LEU A 147 11.24 5.11 5.46
CA LEU A 147 11.63 5.62 6.76
C LEU A 147 11.33 7.11 6.81
N LYS A 148 10.84 7.56 7.97
CA LYS A 148 10.89 8.97 8.31
C LYS A 148 12.35 9.30 8.66
N ASP A 149 12.91 10.30 8.00
CA ASP A 149 14.20 10.85 8.43
C ASP A 149 14.03 11.39 9.86
N PRO A 150 14.75 10.86 10.86
CA PRO A 150 14.85 11.55 12.12
C PRO A 150 15.60 12.84 11.81
N LEU A 151 14.90 13.98 11.79
CA LEU A 151 15.55 15.28 11.74
C LEU A 151 16.70 15.29 12.77
N PRO A 152 17.88 15.86 12.43
CA PRO A 152 19.02 15.92 13.33
C PRO A 152 18.69 16.61 14.66
#